data_AF-A0A2E6E0T0-F1
#
_entry.id   AF-A0A2E6E0T0-F1
#
_cell.length_a   1.000
_cell.length_b   1.000
_cell.length_c   1.000
_cell.angle_alpha   90.00
_cell.angle_beta   90.00
_cell.angle_gamma   90.00
#
_symmetry.space_group_name_H-M   'P 1'
#
loop_
_entity.id
_entity.type
_entity.pdbx_description
1 polymer ?
#
loop_
_entity_poly.entity_id
_entity_poly.type
_entity_poly.pdbx_seq_one_letter_code
_entity_poly.pdbx_strand_id
1 'polypeptide(L)' 'MKYLIIVILSSFVVSLAHADKYQIATADKYEVWVVNTKTGQVKICFDARNKLDDPPTCSKWSDKD' A
#
# COMPACT_ATOMS: atom_id res chain seq x y z
N MET A 1 40.41 14.46 -27.75
CA MET A 1 39.10 14.11 -28.33
C MET A 1 38.71 12.73 -27.83
N LYS A 2 37.44 12.58 -27.43
CA LYS A 2 36.67 11.31 -27.40
C LYS A 2 37.32 10.25 -26.51
N TYR A 3 36.84 9.93 -25.32
CA TYR A 3 35.49 9.49 -25.00
C TYR A 3 35.17 9.97 -23.58
N LEU A 4 34.26 10.95 -23.44
CA LEU A 4 32.87 10.69 -23.08
C LEU A 4 32.85 10.10 -21.65
N ILE A 5 32.78 10.91 -20.58
CA ILE A 5 31.60 11.75 -20.23
C ILE A 5 30.27 11.09 -20.65
N ILE A 6 30.12 9.78 -20.50
CA ILE A 6 28.80 9.12 -20.48
C ILE A 6 28.93 7.94 -19.52
N VAL A 7 27.84 7.62 -18.82
CA VAL A 7 27.72 6.56 -17.81
C VAL A 7 28.42 7.03 -16.53
N ILE A 8 27.75 7.70 -15.59
CA ILE A 8 26.74 7.10 -14.72
C ILE A 8 25.68 8.16 -14.40
N LEU A 9 24.93 8.55 -15.43
CA LEU A 9 23.64 9.23 -15.28
C LEU A 9 22.53 8.20 -15.00
N SER A 10 22.83 7.13 -14.26
CA SER A 10 21.81 6.30 -13.65
C SER A 10 21.47 6.95 -12.32
N SER A 11 20.76 8.08 -12.40
CA SER A 11 19.97 8.59 -11.30
C SER A 11 19.07 7.45 -10.88
N PHE A 12 19.54 6.71 -9.88
CA PHE A 12 18.79 5.68 -9.21
C PHE A 12 17.59 6.43 -8.66
N VAL A 13 16.48 6.36 -9.39
CA VAL A 13 15.17 6.68 -8.84
C VAL A 13 14.97 5.61 -7.79
N VAL A 14 15.48 5.88 -6.59
CA VAL A 14 15.08 5.19 -5.38
C VAL A 14 13.62 5.58 -5.22
N SER A 15 12.74 4.79 -5.84
CA SER A 15 11.33 4.83 -5.50
C SER A 15 11.28 4.49 -4.02
N LEU A 16 11.11 5.51 -3.17
CA LEU A 16 10.69 5.33 -1.79
C LEU A 16 9.31 4.69 -1.86
N ALA A 17 9.27 3.37 -1.99
CA ALA A 17 8.13 2.60 -1.54
C ALA A 17 8.08 2.84 -0.03
N HIS A 18 7.33 3.85 0.40
CA HIS A 18 6.96 3.99 1.78
C HIS A 18 6.18 2.73 2.13
N ALA A 19 6.85 1.78 2.75
CA ALA A 19 6.21 0.67 3.42
C ALA A 19 5.50 1.26 4.63
N ASP A 20 4.34 1.87 4.38
CA ASP A 20 3.43 2.30 5.42
C ASP A 20 3.10 1.05 6.26
N LYS A 21 3.29 1.17 7.58
CA LYS A 21 2.96 0.10 8.50
C LYS A 21 1.44 0.09 8.68
N TYR A 22 0.85 -1.09 8.55
CA TYR A 22 -0.58 -1.30 8.71
C TYR A 22 -0.84 -2.29 9.85
N GLN A 23 -1.91 -2.04 10.59
CA GLN A 23 -2.49 -3.00 11.52
C GLN A 23 -3.82 -3.50 10.95
N ILE A 24 -4.08 -4.79 11.17
CA ILE A 24 -5.26 -5.47 10.64
C ILE A 24 -6.06 -5.99 11.83
N ALA A 25 -7.32 -5.60 11.92
CA ALA A 25 -8.27 -6.11 12.89
C ALA A 25 -9.43 -6.79 12.16
N THR A 26 -9.70 -8.05 12.47
CA THR A 26 -10.85 -8.78 11.91
C THR A 26 -12.10 -8.38 12.71
N ALA A 27 -13.08 -7.78 12.03
CA ALA A 27 -14.37 -7.42 12.64
C ALA A 27 -15.38 -8.57 12.52
N ASP A 28 -15.40 -9.25 11.38
CA ASP A 28 -16.19 -10.46 11.12
C ASP A 28 -15.49 -11.35 10.08
N LYS A 29 -16.04 -12.54 9.80
CA LYS A 29 -15.53 -13.53 8.83
C LYS A 29 -15.28 -12.95 7.42
N TYR A 30 -15.96 -11.86 7.07
CA TYR A 30 -15.85 -11.22 5.76
C TYR A 30 -15.41 -9.76 5.83
N GLU A 31 -15.14 -9.22 7.03
CA GLU A 31 -14.86 -7.80 7.22
C GLU A 31 -13.58 -7.58 8.01
N VAL A 32 -12.68 -6.82 7.40
CA VAL A 32 -11.36 -6.54 7.93
C VAL A 32 -11.11 -5.04 7.95
N TRP A 33 -10.71 -4.54 9.11
CA TRP A 33 -10.35 -3.14 9.31
C TRP A 33 -8.84 -3.01 9.18
N VAL A 34 -8.40 -2.12 8.29
CA VAL A 34 -6.99 -1.82 8.07
C VAL A 34 -6.73 -0.42 8.58
N VAL A 35 -5.83 -0.31 9.55
CA VAL A 35 -5.41 0.95 10.16
C VAL A 35 -4.02 1.29 9.64
N ASN A 36 -3.85 2.47 9.05
CA ASN A 36 -2.54 3.02 8.75
C ASN A 36 -1.92 3.56 10.04
N THR A 37 -0.89 2.90 10.57
CA THR A 37 -0.31 3.29 11.87
C THR A 37 0.52 4.58 11.80
N LYS A 38 0.77 5.11 10.59
CA LYS A 38 1.46 6.38 10.39
C LYS A 38 0.49 7.55 10.37
N THR A 39 -0.69 7.37 9.79
CA THR A 39 -1.67 8.46 9.60
C THR A 39 -2.90 8.34 10.47
N GLY A 40 -3.13 7.19 11.12
CA GLY A 40 -4.36 6.89 11.86
C GLY A 40 -5.57 6.58 10.96
N GLN A 41 -5.44 6.74 9.64
CA GLN A 41 -6.55 6.51 8.71
C GLN A 41 -6.97 5.05 8.69
N VAL A 42 -8.27 4.82 8.52
CA VAL A 42 -8.87 3.48 8.53
C VAL A 42 -9.52 3.22 7.18
N LYS A 43 -9.44 1.99 6.67
CA LYS A 43 -10.28 1.50 5.57
C LYS A 43 -10.86 0.14 5.93
N ILE A 44 -12.01 -0.17 5.35
CA ILE A 44 -12.68 -1.45 5.55
C ILE A 44 -12.48 -2.26 4.27
N CYS A 45 -12.03 -3.51 4.41
CA CYS A 45 -11.86 -4.45 3.33
C CYS A 45 -12.82 -5.62 3.54
N PHE A 46 -13.60 -5.92 2.50
CA PHE A 46 -14.50 -7.06 2.46
C PHE A 46 -13.83 -8.21 1.74
N ASP A 47 -13.64 -9.32 2.43
CA ASP A 47 -13.18 -10.56 1.82
C ASP A 47 -14.38 -11.25 1.17
N ALA A 48 -14.37 -11.34 -0.16
CA ALA A 48 -15.31 -12.13 -0.93
C ALA A 48 -14.98 -13.63 -0.80
N ARG A 49 -15.06 -14.17 0.42
CA ARG A 49 -15.00 -15.60 0.71
C ARG A 49 -13.71 -16.30 0.24
N ASN A 50 -12.53 -15.70 0.42
CA ASN A 50 -11.23 -16.36 0.15
C ASN A 50 -11.08 -16.89 -1.28
N LYS A 51 -11.75 -16.28 -2.27
CA LYS A 51 -11.49 -16.63 -3.67
C LYS A 51 -10.25 -15.88 -4.13
N LEU A 52 -9.17 -16.61 -4.42
CA LEU A 52 -7.96 -16.02 -5.02
C LEU A 52 -8.25 -15.18 -6.28
N ASP A 53 -9.35 -15.50 -6.98
CA ASP A 53 -9.79 -14.81 -8.20
C ASP A 53 -10.61 -13.53 -7.92
N ASP A 54 -11.01 -13.27 -6.68
CA ASP A 54 -11.81 -12.11 -6.28
C ASP A 54 -11.07 -11.34 -5.17
N PRO A 55 -10.18 -10.38 -5.52
CA PRO A 55 -9.40 -9.65 -4.54
C PRO A 55 -10.33 -8.92 -3.56
N PRO A 56 -9.96 -8.81 -2.28
CA PRO A 56 -10.81 -8.17 -1.28
C PRO A 56 -11.16 -6.74 -1.70
N THR A 57 -12.44 -6.42 -1.71
CA THR A 57 -12.93 -5.08 -2.06
C THR A 57 -12.74 -4.17 -0.85
N CYS A 58 -11.87 -3.16 -0.98
CA CYS A 58 -11.64 -2.18 0.08
C CYS A 58 -12.34 -0.85 -0.19
N SER A 59 -12.84 -0.22 0.86
CA SER A 59 -13.26 1.17 0.86
C SER A 59 -12.06 2.09 0.61
N LYS A 60 -12.37 3.37 0.33
CA LYS A 60 -11.37 4.43 0.46
C LYS A 60 -10.92 4.55 1.92
N TRP A 61 -9.74 5.10 2.12
CA TRP A 61 -9.28 5.53 3.44
C TRP A 61 -10.25 6.57 4.01
N SER A 62 -10.43 6.54 5.33
CA SER A 62 -11.10 7.59 6.06
C SER A 62 -10.40 8.93 5.81
N ASP A 63 -11.16 9.99 5.97
CA ASP A 63 -10.59 11.33 6.03
C ASP A 63 -9.57 11.39 7.17
N LYS A 64 -8.59 12.28 7.01
CA LYS A 64 -7.65 12.59 8.09
C LYS A 64 -8.37 13.56 9.02
N ASP A 65 -8.46 13.19 10.29
CA ASP A 65 -8.86 14.12 11.35
C ASP A 65 -7.85 15.27 11.50
#